data_AF-A0A9J6GPA5-F1
#
_entry.id   AF-A0A9J6GPA5-F1
#
_cell.length_a   1.000
_cell.length_b   1.000
_cell.length_c   1.000
_cell.angle_alpha   90.00
_cell.angle_beta   90.00
_cell.angle_gamma   90.00
#
_symmetry.space_group_name_H-M   'P 1'
#
loop_
_entity.id
_entity.type
_entity.pdbx_description
1 polymer ?
#
loop_
_entity_poly.entity_id
_entity_poly.type
_entity_poly.pdbx_seq_one_letter_code
_entity_poly.pdbx_strand_id
1 'polypeptide(L)'
;MEVFFRGFRKAARDAKVVTASRLLWKECIDVATLKRLGSVPLQGLLNRTGLGGWPYGTHDALPDVWESAGKLQRLMELAPLVEINLRPDNTLRLSHGYWSETPDADKVLDAMLTMRTGNSRLRQLAEDVAEFCSKLNTILNKHEPLVSHHQLSDADLALRPFLQVALEGLRPDAGVVRTELGNFIDPLVQLVRATRPETVLNVLGYRLVRHVGLFTPPVVETDLESSELSKRRSRCTHVVLEDALTVEAAEYVRYAALRSQLDVTAILSVERDLKRVLHAKLAVVPWMDNETRKSAQQRLRGHEGSEGSSQVYLPEALHSQAIATYQRFREARFRNRMLRIDVVQDDPTDPDCSYDGSANVLYLRLSSAVEIRDQRSALWPVLQAARLAPILSRCMLRALLLVVSPAPHKAQRPRNQSLAPTSVGFNGLLTCLRAQNHREKSASAGRMQSTLAAIDSGALEPARSVYDVYVGRLARKTPLDQLKKKRNLWTLLGWDQVSLGPVDLC
;
A
#
# COMPACT_ATOMS: atom_id res chain seq x y z
N MET A 1 -0.18 -22.79 0.41
CA MET A 1 -0.24 -21.40 0.00
C MET A 1 -0.14 -21.47 -1.49
N GLU A 2 -1.18 -21.08 -2.21
CA GLU A 2 -1.11 -20.94 -3.67
C GLU A 2 -0.63 -19.53 -3.97
N VAL A 3 0.37 -19.38 -4.85
CA VAL A 3 0.68 -18.09 -5.48
C VAL A 3 -0.38 -17.90 -6.53
N PHE A 4 -1.44 -17.23 -6.13
CA PHE A 4 -2.63 -17.17 -6.96
C PHE A 4 -2.58 -15.89 -7.77
N PHE A 5 -2.44 -16.04 -9.08
CA PHE A 5 -2.82 -15.02 -10.05
C PHE A 5 -4.36 -14.98 -10.14
N ARG A 6 -5.06 -14.65 -9.05
CA ARG A 6 -6.53 -14.82 -8.98
C ARG A 6 -7.33 -13.80 -9.80
N GLY A 7 -6.67 -12.91 -10.55
CA GLY A 7 -7.34 -11.83 -11.29
C GLY A 7 -7.83 -12.15 -12.70
N PHE A 8 -7.47 -13.27 -13.33
CA PHE A 8 -7.53 -13.32 -14.82
C PHE A 8 -8.70 -14.06 -15.46
N ARG A 9 -9.76 -14.41 -14.71
CA ARG A 9 -10.93 -15.14 -15.25
C ARG A 9 -12.26 -14.36 -15.21
N LYS A 10 -12.25 -13.03 -15.22
CA LYS A 10 -13.49 -12.20 -15.20
C LYS A 10 -13.59 -11.25 -16.41
N ALA A 11 -13.31 -11.78 -17.60
CA ALA A 11 -13.14 -11.13 -18.91
C ALA A 11 -14.17 -10.05 -19.35
N ALA A 12 -15.32 -9.90 -18.68
CA ALA A 12 -16.32 -8.86 -18.98
C ALA A 12 -16.23 -7.60 -18.08
N ARG A 13 -15.69 -7.68 -16.86
CA ARG A 13 -15.49 -6.51 -15.95
C ARG A 13 -14.21 -5.76 -16.30
N ASP A 14 -13.20 -6.57 -16.56
CA ASP A 14 -11.89 -6.38 -17.17
C ASP A 14 -11.76 -5.28 -18.23
N ALA A 15 -12.60 -5.29 -19.27
CA ALA A 15 -12.52 -4.26 -20.33
C ALA A 15 -12.94 -2.87 -19.83
N LYS A 16 -13.92 -2.80 -18.91
CA LYS A 16 -14.40 -1.53 -18.36
C LYS A 16 -13.35 -0.88 -17.47
N VAL A 17 -12.67 -1.65 -16.61
CA VAL A 17 -11.59 -1.13 -15.76
C VAL A 17 -10.46 -0.57 -16.61
N VAL A 18 -9.96 -1.35 -17.58
CA VAL A 18 -8.88 -0.90 -18.47
C VAL A 18 -9.29 0.35 -19.26
N THR A 19 -10.51 0.39 -19.77
CA THR A 19 -11.03 1.55 -20.49
C THR A 19 -11.10 2.78 -19.60
N ALA A 20 -11.63 2.64 -18.40
CA ALA A 20 -11.82 3.73 -17.45
C ALA A 20 -10.48 4.26 -16.92
N SER A 21 -9.52 3.38 -16.59
CA SER A 21 -8.15 3.78 -16.23
C SER A 21 -7.44 4.48 -17.38
N ARG A 22 -7.61 4.00 -18.62
CA ARG A 22 -7.05 4.65 -19.81
C ARG A 22 -7.65 6.04 -20.05
N LEU A 23 -8.96 6.19 -19.85
CA LEU A 23 -9.63 7.50 -19.94
C LEU A 23 -9.08 8.46 -18.89
N LEU A 24 -9.03 8.05 -17.62
CA LEU A 24 -8.52 8.88 -16.54
C LEU A 24 -7.05 9.27 -16.75
N TRP A 25 -6.23 8.34 -17.23
CA TRP A 25 -4.83 8.61 -17.58
C TRP A 25 -4.71 9.62 -18.73
N LYS A 26 -5.52 9.47 -19.79
CA LYS A 26 -5.56 10.41 -20.92
C LYS A 26 -5.94 11.82 -20.45
N GLU A 27 -6.97 11.94 -19.62
CA GLU A 27 -7.42 13.23 -19.12
C GLU A 27 -6.41 13.85 -18.13
N CYS A 28 -5.65 13.04 -17.38
CA CYS A 28 -4.54 13.51 -16.55
C CYS A 28 -3.41 14.13 -17.39
N ILE A 29 -3.05 13.53 -18.52
CA ILE A 29 -1.94 14.04 -19.35
C ILE A 29 -2.34 15.19 -20.28
N ASP A 30 -3.64 15.36 -20.56
CA ASP A 30 -4.16 16.40 -21.45
C ASP A 30 -4.26 17.77 -20.75
N VAL A 31 -3.12 18.46 -20.70
CA VAL A 31 -3.01 19.79 -20.08
C VAL A 31 -3.86 20.84 -20.80
N ALA A 32 -4.09 20.71 -22.10
CA ALA A 32 -4.90 21.66 -22.87
C ALA A 32 -6.35 21.63 -22.40
N THR A 33 -6.92 20.43 -22.21
CA THR A 33 -8.26 20.28 -21.65
C THR A 33 -8.34 20.79 -20.20
N LEU A 34 -7.32 20.53 -19.37
CA LEU A 34 -7.28 21.05 -17.99
C LEU A 34 -7.26 22.59 -17.95
N LYS A 35 -6.47 23.23 -18.83
CA LYS A 35 -6.47 24.69 -18.98
C LYS A 35 -7.85 25.21 -19.39
N ARG A 36 -8.50 24.58 -20.37
CA ARG A 36 -9.83 24.97 -20.85
C ARG A 36 -10.91 24.86 -19.76
N LEU A 37 -10.86 23.81 -18.93
CA LEU A 37 -11.84 23.58 -17.87
C LEU A 37 -11.59 24.48 -16.63
N GLY A 38 -10.37 25.00 -16.46
CA GLY A 38 -10.01 25.85 -15.35
C GLY A 38 -10.20 25.19 -13.99
N SER A 39 -10.58 25.97 -12.98
CA SER A 39 -10.84 25.49 -11.62
C SER A 39 -12.26 24.96 -11.38
N VAL A 40 -13.15 24.99 -12.39
CA VAL A 40 -14.57 24.62 -12.23
C VAL A 40 -14.74 23.18 -11.72
N PRO A 41 -14.05 22.14 -12.26
CA PRO A 41 -14.18 20.78 -11.73
C PRO A 41 -13.70 20.67 -10.27
N LEU A 42 -12.66 21.42 -9.90
CA LEU A 42 -12.13 21.45 -8.54
C LEU A 42 -13.10 22.13 -7.56
N GLN A 43 -13.75 23.24 -7.97
CA GLN A 43 -14.81 23.88 -7.20
C GLN A 43 -15.99 22.93 -6.95
N GLY A 44 -16.38 22.16 -7.97
CA GLY A 44 -17.42 21.13 -7.84
C GLY A 44 -17.07 20.08 -6.78
N LEU A 45 -15.81 19.63 -6.74
CA LEU A 45 -15.33 18.69 -5.72
C LEU A 45 -15.29 19.33 -4.32
N LEU A 46 -14.75 20.54 -4.21
CA LEU A 46 -14.70 21.30 -2.95
C LEU A 46 -16.09 21.45 -2.33
N ASN A 47 -17.10 21.79 -3.14
CA ASN A 47 -18.49 21.89 -2.69
C ASN A 47 -19.01 20.56 -2.13
N ARG A 48 -18.74 19.43 -2.80
CA ARG A 48 -19.17 18.10 -2.34
C ARG A 48 -18.49 17.67 -1.04
N THR A 49 -17.26 18.11 -0.81
CA THR A 49 -16.51 17.83 0.42
C THR A 49 -16.88 18.79 1.56
N GLY A 50 -17.82 19.71 1.35
CA GLY A 50 -18.18 20.75 2.32
C GLY A 50 -17.20 21.93 2.36
N LEU A 51 -16.17 21.94 1.51
CA LEU A 51 -15.11 22.95 1.44
C LEU A 51 -15.39 24.02 0.37
N GLY A 52 -16.67 24.25 0.08
CA GLY A 52 -17.09 25.28 -0.86
C GLY A 52 -16.67 26.67 -0.37
N GLY A 53 -16.03 27.46 -1.23
CA GLY A 53 -15.49 28.77 -0.88
C GLY A 53 -14.03 28.77 -0.42
N TRP A 54 -13.36 27.61 -0.35
CA TRP A 54 -11.92 27.55 -0.06
C TRP A 54 -11.09 28.37 -1.07
N PRO A 55 -10.07 29.13 -0.64
CA PRO A 55 -9.58 29.28 0.75
C PRO A 55 -10.45 30.21 1.59
N TYR A 56 -10.61 29.84 2.88
CA TYR A 56 -11.41 30.58 3.86
C TYR A 56 -10.62 31.69 4.55
N GLY A 57 -11.26 32.83 4.76
CA GLY A 57 -10.81 33.90 5.65
C GLY A 57 -11.84 34.23 6.74
N THR A 58 -11.59 35.32 7.45
CA THR A 58 -12.18 35.64 8.77
C THR A 58 -13.67 35.97 8.78
N HIS A 59 -14.31 36.09 7.62
CA HIS A 59 -15.71 36.50 7.48
C HIS A 59 -16.57 35.50 6.67
N ASP A 60 -16.01 34.34 6.34
CA ASP A 60 -16.72 33.35 5.55
C ASP A 60 -17.66 32.52 6.43
N ALA A 61 -18.78 32.07 5.86
CA ALA A 61 -19.62 31.06 6.52
C ALA A 61 -18.88 29.72 6.52
N LEU A 62 -18.47 29.25 7.70
CA LEU A 62 -17.61 28.09 7.83
C LEU A 62 -18.41 26.79 8.00
N PRO A 63 -18.11 25.73 7.24
CA PRO A 63 -18.62 24.38 7.48
C PRO A 63 -18.05 23.77 8.77
N ASP A 64 -18.67 22.69 9.26
CA ASP A 64 -18.09 21.90 10.34
C ASP A 64 -16.81 21.16 9.89
N VAL A 65 -15.77 21.26 10.73
CA VAL A 65 -14.44 20.69 10.45
C VAL A 65 -14.48 19.16 10.39
N TRP A 66 -15.17 18.52 11.33
CA TRP A 66 -15.21 17.07 11.45
C TRP A 66 -16.10 16.44 10.38
N GLU A 67 -17.22 17.07 10.03
CA GLU A 67 -18.02 16.66 8.88
C GLU A 67 -17.23 16.76 7.57
N SER A 68 -16.52 17.87 7.35
CA SER A 68 -15.71 18.07 6.14
C SER A 68 -14.58 17.04 6.06
N ALA A 69 -13.90 16.76 7.18
CA ALA A 69 -12.90 15.69 7.26
C ALA A 69 -13.53 14.30 6.98
N GLY A 70 -14.75 14.04 7.46
CA GLY A 70 -15.48 12.80 7.20
C GLY A 70 -15.85 12.64 5.73
N LYS A 71 -16.29 13.72 5.07
CA LYS A 71 -16.55 13.75 3.61
C LYS A 71 -15.27 13.48 2.82
N LEU A 72 -14.13 14.04 3.21
CA LEU A 72 -12.83 13.76 2.58
C LEU A 72 -12.43 12.29 2.71
N GLN A 73 -12.60 11.69 3.90
CA GLN A 73 -12.33 10.27 4.11
C GLN A 73 -13.22 9.41 3.21
N ARG A 74 -14.53 9.70 3.14
CA ARG A 74 -15.46 8.90 2.34
C ARG A 74 -15.28 9.05 0.84
N LEU A 75 -15.22 10.29 0.35
CA LEU A 75 -15.26 10.58 -1.09
C LEU A 75 -13.89 10.45 -1.76
N MET A 76 -12.81 10.69 -1.00
CA MET A 76 -11.46 10.76 -1.54
C MET A 76 -10.49 9.80 -0.85
N GLU A 77 -10.93 9.04 0.17
CA GLU A 77 -10.02 8.22 0.99
C GLU A 77 -8.83 9.05 1.50
N LEU A 78 -9.11 10.31 1.86
CA LEU A 78 -8.11 11.27 2.28
C LEU A 78 -8.30 11.59 3.77
N ALA A 79 -7.28 11.23 4.56
CA ALA A 79 -7.25 11.35 6.01
C ALA A 79 -6.29 12.47 6.46
N PRO A 80 -6.62 13.77 6.32
CA PRO A 80 -5.72 14.84 6.74
C PRO A 80 -5.59 14.94 8.27
N LEU A 81 -6.64 14.56 9.02
CA LEU A 81 -6.65 14.61 10.49
C LEU A 81 -6.67 13.20 11.10
N VAL A 82 -7.69 12.42 10.76
CA VAL A 82 -7.92 11.06 11.29
C VAL A 82 -8.21 10.12 10.12
N GLU A 83 -7.61 8.95 10.16
CA GLU A 83 -7.84 7.86 9.21
C GLU A 83 -8.72 6.79 9.84
N ILE A 84 -9.70 6.30 9.08
CA ILE A 84 -10.53 5.16 9.47
C ILE A 84 -10.03 3.93 8.72
N ASN A 85 -9.71 2.88 9.48
CA ASN A 85 -9.39 1.57 8.94
C ASN A 85 -10.26 0.48 9.59
N LEU A 86 -10.70 -0.50 8.81
CA LEU A 86 -11.40 -1.67 9.33
C LEU A 86 -10.42 -2.81 9.54
N ARG A 87 -10.28 -3.28 10.78
CA ARG A 87 -9.46 -4.45 11.10
C ARG A 87 -10.15 -5.76 10.76
N PRO A 88 -9.41 -6.88 10.60
CA PRO A 88 -9.95 -8.21 10.28
C PRO A 88 -10.98 -8.80 11.28
N ASP A 89 -11.04 -8.27 12.50
CA ASP A 89 -11.99 -8.65 13.57
C ASP A 89 -13.27 -7.78 13.60
N ASN A 90 -13.49 -6.94 12.60
CA ASN A 90 -14.61 -5.98 12.45
C ASN A 90 -14.52 -4.79 13.42
N THR A 91 -13.36 -4.57 14.03
CA THR A 91 -13.05 -3.40 14.84
C THR A 91 -12.68 -2.23 13.92
N LEU A 92 -13.29 -1.04 14.12
CA LEU A 92 -12.81 0.18 13.49
C LEU A 92 -11.59 0.68 14.25
N ARG A 93 -10.58 1.11 13.51
CA ARG A 93 -9.40 1.73 14.08
C ARG A 93 -9.31 3.16 13.58
N LEU A 94 -9.16 4.09 14.51
CA LEU A 94 -8.83 5.48 14.22
C LEU A 94 -7.32 5.65 14.37
N SER A 95 -6.64 5.72 13.23
CA SER A 95 -5.20 5.98 13.13
C SER A 95 -4.96 7.42 12.69
N HIS A 96 -3.73 7.88 12.85
CA HIS A 96 -3.36 9.18 12.34
C HIS A 96 -3.28 9.12 10.82
N GLY A 97 -3.61 10.23 10.16
CA GLY A 97 -3.35 10.40 8.74
C GLY A 97 -1.86 10.27 8.40
N TYR A 98 -1.55 9.84 7.18
CA TYR A 98 -0.18 9.85 6.68
C TYR A 98 0.21 11.24 6.16
N TRP A 99 1.24 11.81 6.77
CA TRP A 99 1.90 13.05 6.34
C TRP A 99 3.30 12.71 5.86
N SER A 100 3.51 12.69 4.54
CA SER A 100 4.83 12.43 3.94
C SER A 100 5.82 13.56 4.21
N GLU A 101 5.34 14.79 4.29
CA GLU A 101 6.11 16.01 4.52
C GLU A 101 5.19 17.06 5.13
N THR A 102 5.68 17.81 6.12
CA THR A 102 5.00 19.02 6.61
C THR A 102 5.14 20.11 5.54
N PRO A 103 4.05 20.67 5.01
CA PRO A 103 4.14 21.70 3.98
C PRO A 103 4.72 23.00 4.53
N ASP A 104 5.58 23.64 3.74
CA ASP A 104 5.96 25.04 3.95
C ASP A 104 4.85 25.99 3.45
N ALA A 105 4.94 27.26 3.85
CA ALA A 105 3.96 28.27 3.50
C ALA A 105 3.91 28.57 1.99
N ASP A 106 5.03 28.40 1.27
CA ASP A 106 5.10 28.66 -0.18
C ASP A 106 4.27 27.63 -0.96
N LYS A 107 4.42 26.34 -0.65
CA LYS A 107 3.64 25.25 -1.23
C LYS A 107 2.14 25.42 -0.96
N VAL A 108 1.77 25.90 0.22
CA VAL A 108 0.36 26.17 0.57
C VAL A 108 -0.16 27.36 -0.23
N LEU A 109 0.62 28.43 -0.32
CA LEU A 109 0.28 29.63 -1.08
C LEU A 109 0.04 29.31 -2.56
N ASP A 110 0.91 28.52 -3.19
CA ASP A 110 0.75 28.08 -4.59
C ASP A 110 -0.60 27.37 -4.84
N ALA A 111 -0.98 26.49 -3.90
CA ALA A 111 -2.27 25.80 -3.98
C ALA A 111 -3.45 26.78 -3.82
N MET A 112 -3.34 27.76 -2.91
CA MET A 112 -4.36 28.79 -2.73
C MET A 112 -4.50 29.70 -3.96
N LEU A 113 -3.39 30.07 -4.59
CA LEU A 113 -3.35 30.88 -5.80
C LEU A 113 -3.98 30.19 -7.01
N THR A 114 -3.97 28.85 -7.04
CA THR A 114 -4.70 28.06 -8.06
C THR A 114 -6.21 28.32 -8.00
N MET A 115 -6.73 28.71 -6.83
CA MET A 115 -8.16 28.91 -6.60
C MET A 115 -8.57 30.38 -6.58
N ARG A 116 -7.73 31.24 -6.02
CA ARG A 116 -8.05 32.66 -5.82
C ARG A 116 -6.81 33.51 -6.04
N THR A 117 -6.82 34.34 -7.07
CA THR A 117 -5.77 35.32 -7.33
C THR A 117 -6.11 36.66 -6.68
N GLY A 118 -5.09 37.46 -6.34
CA GLY A 118 -5.26 38.87 -5.93
C GLY A 118 -5.68 39.13 -4.47
N ASN A 119 -5.73 38.12 -3.59
CA ASN A 119 -5.99 38.33 -2.16
C ASN A 119 -4.67 38.44 -1.38
N SER A 120 -4.38 39.65 -0.87
CA SER A 120 -3.15 39.94 -0.11
C SER A 120 -3.03 39.15 1.20
N ARG A 121 -4.13 38.61 1.72
CA ARG A 121 -4.15 37.80 2.95
C ARG A 121 -3.78 36.33 2.75
N LEU A 122 -3.65 35.85 1.50
CA LEU A 122 -3.36 34.43 1.24
C LEU A 122 -2.02 34.00 1.84
N ARG A 123 -1.03 34.90 1.89
CA ARG A 123 0.26 34.60 2.50
C ARG A 123 0.12 34.28 3.98
N GLN A 124 -0.61 35.12 4.72
CA GLN A 124 -0.86 34.90 6.14
C GLN A 124 -1.62 33.59 6.37
N LEU A 125 -2.67 33.33 5.57
CA LEU A 125 -3.43 32.08 5.67
C LEU A 125 -2.56 30.85 5.40
N ALA A 126 -1.62 30.95 4.45
CA ALA A 126 -0.69 29.88 4.13
C ALA A 126 0.31 29.61 5.27
N GLU A 127 0.78 30.66 5.94
CA GLU A 127 1.64 30.58 7.13
C GLU A 127 0.90 29.93 8.30
N ASP A 128 -0.34 30.32 8.57
CA ASP A 128 -1.18 29.72 9.62
C ASP A 128 -1.40 28.22 9.37
N VAL A 129 -1.62 27.82 8.11
CA VAL A 129 -1.76 26.41 7.70
C VAL A 129 -0.46 25.64 7.92
N ALA A 130 0.69 26.20 7.51
CA ALA A 130 1.99 25.57 7.70
C ALA A 130 2.32 25.39 9.19
N GLU A 131 2.02 26.40 10.02
CA GLU A 131 2.20 26.33 11.46
C GLU A 131 1.33 25.24 12.11
N PHE A 132 0.04 25.16 11.73
CA PHE A 132 -0.84 24.10 12.20
C PHE A 132 -0.31 22.71 11.83
N CYS A 133 0.14 22.52 10.58
CA CYS A 133 0.69 21.25 10.13
C CYS A 133 1.96 20.86 10.91
N SER A 134 2.80 21.83 11.27
CA SER A 134 3.98 21.61 12.11
C SER A 134 3.61 21.14 13.54
N LYS A 135 2.61 21.80 14.15
CA LYS A 135 2.06 21.39 15.46
C LYS A 135 1.45 19.99 15.40
N LEU A 136 0.68 19.69 14.35
CA LEU A 136 0.10 18.37 14.12
C LEU A 136 1.20 17.30 14.00
N ASN A 137 2.21 17.52 13.16
CA ASN A 137 3.32 16.57 12.98
C ASN A 137 4.07 16.30 14.29
N THR A 138 4.19 17.31 15.16
CA THR A 138 4.79 17.14 16.50
C THR A 138 3.97 16.20 17.38
N ILE A 139 2.64 16.27 17.33
CA ILE A 139 1.76 15.33 18.04
C ILE A 139 1.98 13.90 17.49
N LEU A 140 1.98 13.75 16.17
CA LEU A 140 2.13 12.45 15.50
C LEU A 140 3.46 11.78 15.82
N ASN A 141 4.56 12.52 15.84
CA ASN A 141 5.90 11.97 16.10
C ASN A 141 6.15 11.61 17.57
N LYS A 142 5.44 12.25 18.52
CA LYS A 142 5.63 12.01 19.97
C LYS A 142 4.88 10.79 20.49
N HIS A 143 3.87 10.32 19.78
CA HIS A 143 2.97 9.28 20.27
C HIS A 143 3.26 7.99 19.52
N GLU A 144 4.06 7.10 20.12
CA GLU A 144 4.27 5.75 19.59
C GLU A 144 2.91 5.07 19.34
N PRO A 145 2.80 4.17 18.34
CA PRO A 145 1.58 3.44 18.03
C PRO A 145 1.30 2.34 19.06
N LEU A 146 1.25 2.69 20.34
CA LEU A 146 0.67 1.85 21.38
C LEU A 146 -0.85 1.95 21.24
N VAL A 147 -1.44 0.86 20.77
CA VAL A 147 -2.88 0.73 20.59
C VAL A 147 -3.51 0.52 21.96
N SER A 148 -4.27 1.50 22.42
CA SER A 148 -5.10 1.37 23.61
C SER A 148 -6.49 0.93 23.16
N HIS A 149 -6.95 -0.24 23.59
CA HIS A 149 -8.32 -0.68 23.30
C HIS A 149 -9.29 0.15 24.15
N HIS A 150 -9.99 1.09 23.52
CA HIS A 150 -11.01 1.89 24.18
C HIS A 150 -12.37 1.57 23.54
N GLN A 151 -13.44 1.61 24.33
CA GLN A 151 -14.77 1.83 23.75
C GLN A 151 -14.90 3.34 23.59
N LEU A 152 -15.45 3.84 22.47
CA LEU A 152 -15.77 5.27 22.34
C LEU A 152 -16.61 5.66 23.56
N SER A 153 -16.03 6.42 24.47
CA SER A 153 -16.75 6.93 25.62
C SER A 153 -17.49 8.20 25.22
N ASP A 154 -18.35 8.74 26.09
CA ASP A 154 -18.96 10.06 25.86
C ASP A 154 -17.92 11.19 25.67
N ALA A 155 -16.64 10.97 26.01
CA ALA A 155 -15.56 11.92 25.74
C ALA A 155 -15.25 12.11 24.24
N ASP A 156 -15.59 11.14 23.38
CA ASP A 156 -15.31 11.18 21.94
C ASP A 156 -16.42 11.85 21.10
N LEU A 157 -17.34 12.58 21.74
CA LEU A 157 -18.44 13.33 21.10
C LEU A 157 -17.99 14.19 19.92
N ALA A 158 -16.76 14.73 19.96
CA ALA A 158 -16.20 15.54 18.88
C ALA A 158 -16.01 14.78 17.56
N LEU A 159 -15.75 13.47 17.61
CA LEU A 159 -15.52 12.63 16.43
C LEU A 159 -16.82 12.01 15.88
N ARG A 160 -17.95 12.16 16.59
CA ARG A 160 -19.24 11.62 16.14
C ARG A 160 -19.67 12.16 14.77
N PRO A 161 -19.60 13.48 14.48
CA PRO A 161 -19.94 14.01 13.15
C PRO A 161 -19.03 13.43 12.06
N PHE A 162 -17.74 13.27 12.36
CA PHE A 162 -16.76 12.66 11.46
C PHE A 162 -17.15 11.21 11.12
N LEU A 163 -17.38 10.36 12.12
CA LEU A 163 -17.74 8.95 11.93
C LEU A 163 -19.07 8.79 11.20
N GLN A 164 -20.07 9.58 11.57
CA GLN A 164 -21.39 9.54 10.96
C GLN A 164 -21.33 9.81 9.45
N VAL A 165 -20.58 10.83 9.04
CA VAL A 165 -20.46 11.20 7.62
C VAL A 165 -19.50 10.28 6.87
N ALA A 166 -18.39 9.87 7.49
CA ALA A 166 -17.43 8.98 6.85
C ALA A 166 -18.02 7.59 6.56
N LEU A 167 -18.88 7.09 7.45
CA LEU A 167 -19.52 5.78 7.34
C LEU A 167 -20.94 5.85 6.75
N GLU A 168 -21.39 7.02 6.29
CA GLU A 168 -22.74 7.19 5.74
C GLU A 168 -22.98 6.25 4.55
N GLY A 169 -24.04 5.44 4.63
CA GLY A 169 -24.38 4.43 3.62
C GLY A 169 -23.58 3.13 3.72
N LEU A 170 -22.63 3.04 4.66
CA LEU A 170 -21.88 1.85 4.99
C LEU A 170 -22.47 1.27 6.28
N ARG A 171 -23.12 0.11 6.19
CA ARG A 171 -23.45 -0.70 7.36
C ARG A 171 -22.36 -1.76 7.49
N PRO A 172 -21.22 -1.49 8.18
CA PRO A 172 -20.39 -2.60 8.63
C PRO A 172 -21.30 -3.49 9.49
N ASP A 173 -21.33 -4.81 9.23
CA ASP A 173 -22.26 -5.73 9.87
C ASP A 173 -22.40 -5.42 11.36
N ALA A 174 -23.64 -5.11 11.76
CA ALA A 174 -23.99 -4.51 13.03
C ALA A 174 -23.63 -5.42 14.22
N GLY A 175 -22.39 -5.31 14.68
CA GLY A 175 -21.92 -5.83 15.95
C GLY A 175 -20.95 -4.80 16.51
N VAL A 176 -21.28 -4.26 17.68
CA VAL A 176 -20.55 -3.22 18.45
C VAL A 176 -19.17 -2.94 17.87
N VAL A 177 -19.09 -1.88 17.05
CA VAL A 177 -17.84 -1.43 16.47
C VAL A 177 -16.95 -0.96 17.61
N ARG A 178 -16.11 -1.87 18.11
CA ARG A 178 -15.00 -1.49 18.98
C ARG A 178 -14.16 -0.53 18.17
N THR A 179 -13.88 0.63 18.75
CA THR A 179 -13.12 1.67 18.08
C THR A 179 -11.80 1.81 18.80
N GLU A 180 -10.73 1.36 18.17
CA GLU A 180 -9.40 1.57 18.71
C GLU A 180 -8.95 2.99 18.41
N LEU A 181 -8.73 3.77 19.45
CA LEU A 181 -8.18 5.12 19.35
C LEU A 181 -6.66 5.04 19.49
N GLY A 182 -5.94 5.67 18.57
CA GLY A 182 -4.54 5.96 18.80
C GLY A 182 -4.39 7.00 19.91
N ASN A 183 -3.33 6.92 20.71
CA ASN A 183 -3.07 7.87 21.80
C ASN A 183 -2.94 9.34 21.35
N PHE A 184 -2.83 9.59 20.04
CA PHE A 184 -2.78 10.93 19.45
C PHE A 184 -4.15 11.62 19.33
N ILE A 185 -5.26 10.91 19.52
CA ILE A 185 -6.62 11.44 19.29
C ILE A 185 -6.95 12.59 20.25
N ASP A 186 -6.72 12.44 21.56
CA ASP A 186 -7.03 13.50 22.52
C ASP A 186 -6.22 14.79 22.27
N PRO A 187 -4.88 14.74 22.10
CA PRO A 187 -4.11 15.91 21.71
C PRO A 187 -4.57 16.52 20.39
N LEU A 188 -4.97 15.70 19.41
CA LEU A 188 -5.48 16.18 18.13
C LEU A 188 -6.79 16.95 18.31
N VAL A 189 -7.75 16.40 19.06
CA VAL A 189 -9.04 17.06 19.33
C VAL A 189 -8.81 18.38 20.07
N GLN A 190 -7.88 18.41 21.03
CA GLN A 190 -7.49 19.64 21.72
C GLN A 190 -6.87 20.67 20.76
N LEU A 191 -5.96 20.25 19.88
CA LEU A 191 -5.33 21.12 18.89
C LEU A 191 -6.37 21.71 17.93
N VAL A 192 -7.31 20.90 17.43
CA VAL A 192 -8.39 21.34 16.53
C VAL A 192 -9.29 22.35 17.24
N ARG A 193 -9.66 22.11 18.50
CA ARG A 193 -10.49 23.05 19.30
C ARG A 193 -9.76 24.36 19.62
N ALA A 194 -8.45 24.32 19.84
CA ALA A 194 -7.65 25.50 20.14
C ALA A 194 -7.30 26.34 18.90
N THR A 195 -7.52 25.82 17.70
CA THR A 195 -7.21 26.50 16.44
C THR A 195 -8.47 27.12 15.84
N ARG A 196 -8.33 28.27 15.16
CA ARG A 196 -9.44 28.86 14.40
C ARG A 196 -9.95 27.85 13.35
N PRO A 197 -11.27 27.63 13.20
CA PRO A 197 -11.80 26.67 12.24
C PRO A 197 -11.37 26.94 10.80
N GLU A 198 -11.25 28.22 10.43
CA GLU A 198 -10.74 28.68 9.11
C GLU A 198 -9.41 28.01 8.74
N THR A 199 -8.45 27.99 9.67
CA THR A 199 -7.12 27.43 9.48
C THR A 199 -7.21 25.92 9.29
N VAL A 200 -8.00 25.22 10.11
CA VAL A 200 -8.15 23.77 10.02
C VAL A 200 -8.85 23.38 8.71
N LEU A 201 -9.90 24.10 8.32
CA LEU A 201 -10.56 23.91 7.02
C LEU A 201 -9.61 24.22 5.86
N ASN A 202 -8.74 25.22 6.01
CA ASN A 202 -7.74 25.53 5.01
C ASN A 202 -6.69 24.42 4.85
N VAL A 203 -6.34 23.72 5.93
CA VAL A 203 -5.53 22.49 5.89
C VAL A 203 -6.25 21.39 5.12
N LEU A 204 -7.54 21.17 5.39
CA LEU A 204 -8.35 20.17 4.68
C LEU A 204 -8.39 20.45 3.16
N GLY A 205 -8.67 21.71 2.78
CA GLY A 205 -8.70 22.11 1.37
C GLY A 205 -7.34 22.06 0.69
N TYR A 206 -6.27 22.49 1.37
CA TYR A 206 -4.90 22.35 0.85
C TYR A 206 -4.57 20.89 0.53
N ARG A 207 -4.89 19.97 1.45
CA ARG A 207 -4.66 18.53 1.25
C ARG A 207 -5.47 17.99 0.09
N LEU A 208 -6.72 18.38 -0.06
CA LEU A 208 -7.56 17.99 -1.21
C LEU A 208 -6.98 18.50 -2.54
N VAL A 209 -6.65 19.79 -2.63
CA VAL A 209 -6.12 20.41 -3.85
C VAL A 209 -4.80 19.75 -4.26
N ARG A 210 -3.89 19.53 -3.31
CA ARG A 210 -2.64 18.78 -3.56
C ARG A 210 -2.90 17.36 -4.03
N HIS A 211 -3.87 16.68 -3.42
CA HIS A 211 -4.20 15.30 -3.74
C HIS A 211 -4.74 15.15 -5.18
N VAL A 212 -5.50 16.12 -5.68
CA VAL A 212 -6.02 16.12 -7.06
C VAL A 212 -5.21 16.98 -8.02
N GLY A 213 -4.03 17.48 -7.62
CA GLY A 213 -3.27 18.50 -8.34
C GLY A 213 -2.83 18.12 -9.76
N LEU A 214 -2.78 16.83 -10.10
CA LEU A 214 -2.53 16.39 -11.48
C LEU A 214 -3.74 16.58 -12.39
N PHE A 215 -4.95 16.70 -11.84
CA PHE A 215 -6.19 16.94 -12.57
C PHE A 215 -6.64 18.40 -12.53
N THR A 216 -5.78 19.29 -12.04
CA THR A 216 -6.01 20.74 -12.02
C THR A 216 -5.07 21.43 -13.02
N PRO A 217 -5.44 22.61 -13.55
CA PRO A 217 -4.53 23.38 -14.39
C PRO A 217 -3.23 23.71 -13.62
N PRO A 218 -2.06 23.68 -14.28
CA PRO A 218 -0.82 24.12 -13.68
C PRO A 218 -0.86 25.62 -13.38
N VAL A 219 -0.27 26.05 -12.26
CA VAL A 219 -0.22 27.46 -11.84
C VAL A 219 0.58 28.33 -12.81
N VAL A 220 1.59 27.76 -13.47
CA VAL A 220 2.42 28.45 -14.46
C VAL A 220 1.97 28.06 -15.87
N GLU A 221 1.62 29.07 -16.68
CA GLU A 221 1.33 28.95 -18.11
C GLU A 221 2.63 28.68 -18.89
N THR A 222 3.16 27.47 -18.79
CA THR A 222 4.24 27.04 -19.69
C THR A 222 3.78 25.82 -20.47
N ASP A 223 4.13 25.79 -21.75
CA ASP A 223 4.09 24.56 -22.51
C ASP A 223 5.10 23.60 -21.88
N LEU A 224 4.66 22.38 -21.56
CA LEU A 224 5.53 21.41 -20.92
C LEU A 224 6.60 20.98 -21.92
N GLU A 225 7.87 21.21 -21.57
CA GLU A 225 8.99 20.61 -22.27
C GLU A 225 8.85 19.07 -22.31
N SER A 226 9.50 18.42 -23.27
CA SER A 226 9.42 16.96 -23.47
C SER A 226 9.79 16.16 -22.22
N SER A 227 10.73 16.66 -21.43
CA SER A 227 11.16 16.09 -20.14
C SER A 227 10.06 16.16 -19.08
N GLU A 228 9.37 17.30 -18.97
CA GLU A 228 8.27 17.52 -18.03
C GLU A 228 7.01 16.76 -18.40
N LEU A 229 6.72 16.63 -19.71
CA LEU A 229 5.64 15.77 -20.20
C LEU A 229 5.90 14.31 -19.83
N SER A 230 7.15 13.84 -19.94
CA SER A 230 7.53 12.47 -19.53
C SER A 230 7.33 12.26 -18.03
N LYS A 231 7.78 13.20 -17.20
CA LYS A 231 7.54 13.19 -15.75
C LYS A 231 6.05 13.20 -15.42
N ARG A 232 5.24 14.00 -16.14
CA ARG A 232 3.78 14.03 -15.96
C ARG A 232 3.15 12.69 -16.32
N ARG A 233 3.52 12.08 -17.45
CA ARG A 233 3.03 10.74 -17.84
C ARG A 233 3.31 9.71 -16.75
N SER A 234 4.52 9.71 -16.19
CA SER A 234 4.89 8.82 -15.08
C SER A 234 4.03 9.06 -13.83
N ARG A 235 3.89 10.33 -13.41
CA ARG A 235 3.03 10.72 -12.27
C ARG A 235 1.56 10.36 -12.48
N CYS A 236 1.02 10.59 -13.67
CA CYS A 236 -0.36 10.21 -14.02
C CYS A 236 -0.56 8.69 -13.99
N THR A 237 0.41 7.90 -14.44
CA THR A 237 0.37 6.44 -14.32
C THR A 237 0.33 6.01 -12.86
N HIS A 238 1.16 6.60 -12.00
CA HIS A 238 1.15 6.33 -10.57
C HIS A 238 -0.20 6.68 -9.95
N VAL A 239 -0.73 7.88 -10.18
CA VAL A 239 -2.02 8.31 -9.60
C VAL A 239 -3.17 7.43 -10.06
N VAL A 240 -3.20 7.03 -11.34
CA VAL A 240 -4.27 6.15 -11.83
C VAL A 240 -4.15 4.74 -11.25
N LEU A 241 -2.96 4.16 -11.20
CA LEU A 241 -2.79 2.77 -10.79
C LEU A 241 -2.75 2.60 -9.27
N GLU A 242 -2.00 3.44 -8.55
CA GLU A 242 -1.77 3.28 -7.11
C GLU A 242 -2.78 4.05 -6.27
N ASP A 243 -3.21 5.22 -6.74
CA ASP A 243 -4.05 6.11 -5.93
C ASP A 243 -5.55 5.93 -6.24
N ALA A 244 -5.95 5.87 -7.51
CA ALA A 244 -7.36 5.82 -7.89
C ALA A 244 -8.00 4.43 -7.66
N LEU A 245 -7.31 3.37 -8.09
CA LEU A 245 -7.87 2.03 -8.18
C LEU A 245 -7.67 1.21 -6.90
N THR A 246 -8.47 0.17 -6.73
CA THR A 246 -8.16 -0.91 -5.78
C THR A 246 -6.94 -1.68 -6.27
N VAL A 247 -6.21 -2.33 -5.36
CA VAL A 247 -5.01 -3.12 -5.69
C VAL A 247 -5.33 -4.16 -6.76
N GLU A 248 -6.45 -4.87 -6.62
CA GLU A 248 -6.90 -5.86 -7.60
C GLU A 248 -7.14 -5.25 -8.97
N ALA A 249 -7.83 -4.10 -9.04
CA ALA A 249 -8.08 -3.41 -10.30
C ALA A 249 -6.79 -2.85 -10.93
N ALA A 250 -5.85 -2.36 -10.13
CA ALA A 250 -4.56 -1.87 -10.59
C ALA A 250 -3.70 -3.00 -11.18
N GLU A 251 -3.59 -4.12 -10.48
CA GLU A 251 -2.89 -5.32 -10.96
C GLU A 251 -3.57 -5.87 -12.22
N TYR A 252 -4.90 -5.81 -12.31
CA TYR A 252 -5.60 -6.18 -13.54
C TYR A 252 -5.18 -5.31 -14.73
N VAL A 253 -5.10 -3.99 -14.56
CA VAL A 253 -4.67 -3.07 -15.63
C VAL A 253 -3.21 -3.35 -16.02
N ARG A 254 -2.32 -3.60 -15.05
CA ARG A 254 -0.94 -4.02 -15.31
C ARG A 254 -0.88 -5.32 -16.11
N TYR A 255 -1.69 -6.31 -15.75
CA TYR A 255 -1.79 -7.56 -16.49
C TYR A 255 -2.25 -7.34 -17.93
N ALA A 256 -3.33 -6.59 -18.14
CA ALA A 256 -3.84 -6.34 -19.48
C ALA A 256 -2.78 -5.68 -20.38
N ALA A 257 -1.93 -4.82 -19.81
CA ALA A 257 -0.81 -4.19 -20.52
C ALA A 257 0.37 -5.14 -20.77
N LEU A 258 0.61 -6.11 -19.88
CA LEU A 258 1.81 -6.95 -19.89
C LEU A 258 1.56 -8.43 -20.26
N ARG A 259 0.30 -8.82 -20.52
CA ARG A 259 -0.11 -10.23 -20.74
C ARG A 259 0.66 -10.93 -21.86
N SER A 260 1.06 -10.20 -22.90
CA SER A 260 1.85 -10.75 -24.00
C SER A 260 3.32 -10.98 -23.63
N GLN A 261 3.79 -10.38 -22.54
CA GLN A 261 5.15 -10.48 -22.03
C GLN A 261 5.26 -11.45 -20.83
N LEU A 262 4.13 -11.89 -20.28
CA LEU A 262 4.04 -12.76 -19.11
C LEU A 262 4.07 -14.23 -19.50
N ASP A 263 5.06 -14.96 -19.00
CA ASP A 263 5.09 -16.43 -19.03
C ASP A 263 4.57 -16.97 -17.68
N VAL A 264 3.25 -17.12 -17.59
CA VAL A 264 2.58 -17.63 -16.37
C VAL A 264 3.08 -19.04 -16.02
N THR A 265 3.41 -19.86 -17.03
CA THR A 265 3.91 -21.22 -16.81
C THR A 265 5.29 -21.21 -16.15
N ALA A 266 6.17 -20.30 -16.54
CA ALA A 266 7.47 -20.12 -15.87
C ALA A 266 7.30 -19.69 -14.41
N ILE A 267 6.40 -18.76 -14.11
CA ILE A 267 6.18 -18.29 -12.74
C ILE A 267 5.65 -19.42 -11.84
N LEU A 268 4.62 -20.16 -12.31
CA LEU A 268 4.08 -21.32 -11.59
C LEU A 268 5.12 -22.44 -11.41
N SER A 269 6.07 -22.57 -12.34
CA SER A 269 7.16 -23.54 -12.24
C SER A 269 8.17 -23.13 -11.15
N VAL A 270 8.56 -21.85 -11.09
CA VAL A 270 9.43 -21.32 -10.03
C VAL A 270 8.75 -21.44 -8.68
N GLU A 271 7.48 -21.08 -8.57
CA GLU A 271 6.68 -21.27 -7.36
C GLU A 271 6.71 -22.73 -6.88
N ARG A 272 6.42 -23.68 -7.78
CA ARG A 272 6.35 -25.10 -7.41
C ARG A 272 7.70 -25.62 -6.92
N ASP A 273 8.78 -25.28 -7.61
CA ASP A 273 10.12 -25.68 -7.21
C ASP A 273 10.53 -25.03 -5.88
N LEU A 274 10.17 -23.77 -5.66
CA LEU A 274 10.41 -23.06 -4.40
C LEU A 274 9.63 -23.68 -3.22
N LYS A 275 8.35 -24.03 -3.40
CA LYS A 275 7.58 -24.74 -2.37
C LYS A 275 8.23 -26.05 -1.96
N ARG A 276 8.78 -26.81 -2.92
CA ARG A 276 9.50 -28.07 -2.63
C ARG A 276 10.75 -27.81 -1.79
N VAL A 277 11.54 -26.81 -2.15
CA VAL A 277 12.75 -26.42 -1.41
C VAL A 277 12.39 -25.96 0.01
N LEU A 278 11.44 -25.03 0.14
CA LEU A 278 10.98 -24.54 1.44
C LEU A 278 10.40 -25.66 2.30
N HIS A 279 9.64 -26.59 1.72
CA HIS A 279 9.12 -27.75 2.45
C HIS A 279 10.24 -28.62 3.02
N ALA A 280 11.30 -28.89 2.24
CA ALA A 280 12.46 -29.64 2.70
C ALA A 280 13.24 -28.90 3.79
N LYS A 281 13.42 -27.59 3.65
CA LYS A 281 14.13 -26.76 4.63
C LYS A 281 13.37 -26.65 5.95
N LEU A 282 12.05 -26.43 5.91
CA LEU A 282 11.18 -26.41 7.10
C LEU A 282 11.25 -27.71 7.91
N ALA A 283 11.53 -28.85 7.27
CA ALA A 283 11.63 -30.13 7.97
C ALA A 283 12.82 -30.19 8.95
N VAL A 284 13.87 -29.41 8.72
CA VAL A 284 15.15 -29.48 9.45
C VAL A 284 15.46 -28.24 10.29
N VAL A 285 14.55 -27.27 10.38
CA VAL A 285 14.76 -26.05 11.18
C VAL A 285 14.88 -26.41 12.67
N PRO A 286 16.01 -26.11 13.34
CA PRO A 286 16.29 -26.61 14.68
C PRO A 286 15.56 -25.85 15.79
N TRP A 287 15.23 -24.57 15.56
CA TRP A 287 14.56 -23.71 16.55
C TRP A 287 13.03 -23.85 16.55
N MET A 288 12.46 -24.64 15.63
CA MET A 288 11.02 -24.91 15.54
C MET A 288 10.71 -26.32 16.06
N ASP A 289 9.71 -26.43 16.93
CA ASP A 289 9.21 -27.73 17.36
C ASP A 289 8.53 -28.50 16.20
N ASN A 290 8.31 -29.81 16.38
CA ASN A 290 7.75 -30.68 15.35
C ASN A 290 6.32 -30.31 14.93
N GLU A 291 5.48 -29.84 15.85
CA GLU A 291 4.10 -29.46 15.56
C GLU A 291 4.05 -28.16 14.76
N THR A 292 4.86 -27.17 15.15
CA THR A 292 5.00 -25.91 14.41
C THR A 292 5.58 -26.16 13.01
N ARG A 293 6.56 -27.06 12.84
CA ARG A 293 7.08 -27.44 11.52
C ARG A 293 6.01 -28.07 10.63
N LYS A 294 5.22 -29.00 11.16
CA LYS A 294 4.09 -29.62 10.43
C LYS A 294 3.03 -28.59 10.04
N SER A 295 2.67 -27.69 10.95
CA SER A 295 1.74 -26.58 10.70
C SER A 295 2.23 -25.64 9.59
N ALA A 296 3.51 -25.25 9.64
CA ALA A 296 4.14 -24.44 8.60
C ALA A 296 4.16 -25.15 7.23
N GLN A 297 4.52 -26.44 7.19
CA GLN A 297 4.49 -27.25 5.96
C GLN A 297 3.06 -27.41 5.39
N GLN A 298 2.07 -27.63 6.24
CA GLN A 298 0.66 -27.71 5.83
C GLN A 298 0.18 -26.38 5.24
N ARG A 299 0.55 -25.26 5.87
CA ARG A 299 0.24 -23.92 5.37
C ARG A 299 0.90 -23.64 4.01
N LEU A 300 2.14 -24.10 3.82
CA LEU A 300 2.88 -24.00 2.55
C LEU A 300 2.22 -24.81 1.42
N ARG A 301 1.68 -26.00 1.71
CA ARG A 301 0.92 -26.80 0.72
C ARG A 301 -0.37 -26.10 0.28
N GLY A 302 -1.07 -25.45 1.20
CA GLY A 302 -2.27 -24.64 0.90
C GLY A 302 -3.57 -25.37 1.13
N HIS A 303 -4.64 -24.59 1.10
CA HIS A 303 -5.98 -25.11 0.91
C HIS A 303 -6.37 -24.84 -0.54
N GLU A 304 -7.07 -25.78 -1.17
CA GLU A 304 -7.87 -25.50 -2.36
C GLU A 304 -8.96 -24.52 -1.91
N GLY A 305 -8.65 -23.23 -1.97
CA GLY A 305 -9.54 -22.18 -1.53
C GLY A 305 -10.68 -22.03 -2.54
N SER A 306 -11.92 -22.09 -2.06
CA SER A 306 -13.13 -21.80 -2.83
C SER A 306 -13.00 -20.48 -3.62
N GLU A 307 -13.58 -20.46 -4.83
CA GLU A 307 -13.69 -19.27 -5.67
C GLU A 307 -14.48 -18.19 -4.91
N GLY A 308 -13.76 -17.30 -4.24
CA GLY A 308 -14.34 -16.16 -3.53
C GLY A 308 -14.85 -15.18 -4.58
N SER A 309 -16.15 -15.24 -4.85
CA SER A 309 -16.84 -14.38 -5.81
C SER A 309 -17.12 -12.99 -5.24
N SER A 310 -16.10 -12.29 -4.71
CA SER A 310 -16.32 -10.91 -4.30
C SER A 310 -16.42 -10.04 -5.55
N GLN A 311 -17.57 -9.39 -5.70
CA GLN A 311 -17.82 -8.48 -6.81
C GLN A 311 -17.26 -7.11 -6.42
N VAL A 312 -16.00 -6.81 -6.78
CA VAL A 312 -15.43 -5.46 -6.64
C VAL A 312 -16.35 -4.45 -7.33
N TYR A 313 -16.83 -3.46 -6.58
CA TYR A 313 -17.61 -2.37 -7.15
C TYR A 313 -16.65 -1.41 -7.86
N LEU A 314 -16.88 -1.24 -9.16
CA LEU A 314 -16.12 -0.34 -10.03
C LEU A 314 -17.10 0.61 -10.72
N PRO A 315 -17.04 1.92 -10.44
CA PRO A 315 -17.93 2.89 -11.06
C PRO A 315 -17.52 3.16 -12.52
N GLU A 316 -18.46 3.69 -13.28
CA GLU A 316 -18.21 4.08 -14.67
C GLU A 316 -17.39 5.39 -14.75
N ALA A 317 -16.42 5.42 -15.65
CA ALA A 317 -15.70 6.64 -16.00
C ALA A 317 -16.60 7.59 -16.78
N LEU A 318 -16.59 8.85 -16.36
CA LEU A 318 -17.26 9.94 -17.04
C LEU A 318 -16.27 10.62 -17.97
N HIS A 319 -16.63 10.72 -19.25
CA HIS A 319 -15.77 11.36 -20.24
C HIS A 319 -15.66 12.86 -19.98
N SER A 320 -14.45 13.41 -20.10
CA SER A 320 -14.12 14.82 -19.86
C SER A 320 -14.44 15.31 -18.44
N GLN A 321 -14.47 14.41 -17.46
CA GLN A 321 -14.76 14.72 -16.05
C GLN A 321 -13.76 14.03 -15.11
N ALA A 322 -12.47 14.21 -15.37
CA ALA A 322 -11.37 13.55 -14.68
C ALA A 322 -11.49 13.56 -13.16
N ILE A 323 -11.71 14.74 -12.56
CA ILE A 323 -11.84 14.89 -11.10
C ILE A 323 -13.03 14.09 -10.57
N ALA A 324 -14.19 14.14 -11.24
CA ALA A 324 -15.38 13.39 -10.81
C ALA A 324 -15.19 11.87 -10.96
N THR A 325 -14.53 11.43 -12.03
CA THR A 325 -14.17 10.03 -12.25
C THR A 325 -13.17 9.54 -11.18
N TYR A 326 -12.14 10.34 -10.90
CA TYR A 326 -11.15 10.03 -9.85
C TYR A 326 -11.82 9.95 -8.47
N GLN A 327 -12.67 10.91 -8.11
CA GLN A 327 -13.46 10.88 -6.87
C GLN A 327 -14.28 9.59 -6.77
N ARG A 328 -15.01 9.21 -7.83
CA ARG A 328 -15.82 7.98 -7.82
C ARG A 328 -14.99 6.73 -7.58
N PHE A 329 -13.81 6.64 -8.19
CA PHE A 329 -12.90 5.52 -7.95
C PHE A 329 -12.38 5.47 -6.52
N ARG A 330 -11.99 6.61 -5.95
CA ARG A 330 -11.56 6.72 -4.56
C ARG A 330 -12.68 6.35 -3.58
N GLU A 331 -13.89 6.84 -3.81
CA GLU A 331 -15.07 6.51 -3.02
C GLU A 331 -15.41 5.02 -3.10
N ALA A 332 -15.34 4.42 -4.29
CA ALA A 332 -15.53 2.99 -4.50
C ALA A 332 -14.46 2.15 -3.78
N ARG A 333 -13.19 2.57 -3.84
CA ARG A 333 -12.08 1.94 -3.10
C ARG A 333 -12.30 1.98 -1.60
N PHE A 334 -12.63 3.16 -1.06
CA PHE A 334 -12.95 3.30 0.37
C PHE A 334 -14.13 2.40 0.76
N ARG A 335 -15.22 2.42 -0.02
CA ARG A 335 -16.38 1.55 0.19
C ARG A 335 -16.03 0.07 0.17
N ASN A 336 -15.24 -0.38 -0.81
CA ASN A 336 -14.83 -1.78 -0.91
C ASN A 336 -13.96 -2.21 0.28
N ARG A 337 -13.07 -1.33 0.76
CA ARG A 337 -12.27 -1.54 1.97
C ARG A 337 -13.15 -1.68 3.21
N MET A 338 -14.11 -0.77 3.37
CA MET A 338 -15.02 -0.75 4.53
C MET A 338 -16.05 -1.90 4.53
N LEU A 339 -16.42 -2.41 3.36
CA LEU A 339 -17.31 -3.57 3.21
C LEU A 339 -16.55 -4.90 3.06
N ARG A 340 -15.21 -4.89 3.12
CA ARG A 340 -14.35 -6.07 2.87
C ARG A 340 -14.64 -6.79 1.56
N ILE A 341 -15.08 -6.04 0.57
CA ILE A 341 -15.24 -6.54 -0.80
C ILE A 341 -13.84 -6.75 -1.40
N ASP A 342 -12.89 -5.87 -1.06
CA ASP A 342 -11.48 -6.04 -1.39
C ASP A 342 -10.81 -7.01 -0.41
N VAL A 343 -10.43 -8.19 -0.92
CA VAL A 343 -9.81 -9.28 -0.15
C VAL A 343 -8.29 -9.08 -0.01
N VAL A 344 -7.70 -8.23 -0.85
CA VAL A 344 -6.25 -7.96 -0.87
C VAL A 344 -5.94 -6.76 0.01
N GLN A 345 -5.47 -7.01 1.23
CA GLN A 345 -4.85 -5.97 2.05
C GLN A 345 -3.40 -5.77 1.59
N ASP A 346 -3.05 -4.56 1.15
CA ASP A 346 -1.65 -4.19 0.92
C ASP A 346 -0.89 -4.33 2.24
N ASP A 347 0.24 -5.03 2.19
CA ASP A 347 1.22 -4.97 3.27
C ASP A 347 2.09 -3.72 3.05
N PRO A 348 1.97 -2.67 3.87
CA PRO A 348 2.78 -1.46 3.70
C PRO A 348 4.29 -1.73 3.85
N THR A 349 4.67 -2.93 4.29
CA THR A 349 6.06 -3.35 4.49
C THR A 349 6.63 -4.20 3.35
N ASP A 350 5.83 -4.58 2.35
CA ASP A 350 6.31 -5.28 1.14
C ASP A 350 5.69 -4.68 -0.13
N PRO A 351 6.47 -3.98 -0.98
CA PRO A 351 5.94 -3.48 -2.23
C PRO A 351 5.72 -4.58 -3.28
N ASP A 352 6.28 -5.79 -3.10
CA ASP A 352 6.31 -6.84 -4.13
C ASP A 352 5.22 -7.92 -3.93
N CYS A 353 4.64 -8.02 -2.73
CA CYS A 353 3.58 -9.00 -2.47
C CYS A 353 2.66 -8.65 -1.32
N SER A 354 1.46 -9.21 -1.36
CA SER A 354 0.48 -9.15 -0.28
C SER A 354 -0.04 -10.54 0.07
N TYR A 355 -0.51 -10.72 1.30
CA TYR A 355 -0.95 -12.03 1.80
C TYR A 355 -2.30 -11.94 2.47
N ASP A 356 -3.27 -12.70 1.96
CA ASP A 356 -4.55 -12.91 2.62
C ASP A 356 -4.48 -14.15 3.52
N GLY A 357 -4.41 -13.91 4.83
CA GLY A 357 -4.38 -14.96 5.84
C GLY A 357 -5.70 -15.73 6.00
N SER A 358 -6.83 -15.19 5.53
CA SER A 358 -8.14 -15.83 5.62
C SER A 358 -8.29 -16.94 4.58
N ALA A 359 -7.91 -16.64 3.33
CA ALA A 359 -7.87 -17.57 2.20
C ALA A 359 -6.53 -18.33 2.07
N ASN A 360 -5.50 -17.95 2.84
CA ASN A 360 -4.14 -18.49 2.72
C ASN A 360 -3.54 -18.33 1.31
N VAL A 361 -3.79 -17.17 0.70
CA VAL A 361 -3.39 -16.81 -0.67
C VAL A 361 -2.28 -15.77 -0.61
N LEU A 362 -1.24 -15.98 -1.42
CA LEU A 362 -0.18 -15.00 -1.65
C LEU A 362 -0.40 -14.34 -3.01
N TYR A 363 -0.45 -13.01 -3.02
CA TYR A 363 -0.55 -12.18 -4.21
C TYR A 363 0.83 -11.61 -4.54
N LEU A 364 1.29 -11.84 -5.77
CA LEU A 364 2.53 -11.27 -6.28
C LEU A 364 2.18 -10.06 -7.15
N ARG A 365 2.84 -8.91 -6.95
CA ARG A 365 2.64 -7.75 -7.80
C ARG A 365 3.33 -7.94 -9.16
N LEU A 366 2.63 -7.61 -10.24
CA LEU A 366 3.12 -7.81 -11.60
C LEU A 366 4.29 -6.90 -11.95
N SER A 367 4.40 -5.74 -11.31
CA SER A 367 5.56 -4.85 -11.41
C SER A 367 6.87 -5.55 -11.08
N SER A 368 6.84 -6.48 -10.14
CA SER A 368 8.02 -7.22 -9.68
C SER A 368 8.32 -8.44 -10.57
N ALA A 369 7.30 -8.96 -11.25
CA ALA A 369 7.38 -10.15 -12.11
C ALA A 369 7.79 -9.87 -13.57
N VAL A 370 7.60 -8.65 -14.08
CA VAL A 370 7.78 -8.34 -15.51
C VAL A 370 8.90 -7.33 -15.74
N GLU A 371 10.09 -7.81 -16.10
CA GLU A 371 11.12 -6.88 -16.60
C GLU A 371 12.10 -7.47 -17.61
N ILE A 372 12.03 -8.76 -17.94
CA ILE A 372 12.97 -9.34 -18.89
C ILE A 372 12.34 -9.26 -20.29
N ARG A 373 12.93 -8.47 -21.18
CA ARG A 373 12.37 -8.15 -22.50
C ARG A 373 12.69 -9.17 -23.60
N ASP A 374 13.56 -10.15 -23.32
CA ASP A 374 14.03 -11.10 -24.32
C ASP A 374 13.64 -12.55 -24.00
N GLN A 375 12.37 -12.88 -24.25
CA GLN A 375 11.82 -14.24 -24.14
C GLN A 375 12.49 -15.24 -25.10
N ARG A 376 13.27 -14.77 -26.10
CA ARG A 376 13.87 -15.62 -27.13
C ARG A 376 15.23 -16.19 -26.72
N SER A 377 15.82 -15.70 -25.62
CA SER A 377 17.08 -16.22 -25.12
C SER A 377 16.91 -17.59 -24.48
N ALA A 378 17.79 -18.54 -24.80
CA ALA A 378 17.85 -19.83 -24.11
C ALA A 378 18.14 -19.70 -22.59
N LEU A 379 18.59 -18.52 -22.14
CA LEU A 379 18.84 -18.18 -20.73
C LEU A 379 17.58 -17.71 -19.99
N TRP A 380 16.49 -17.48 -20.72
CA TRP A 380 15.25 -16.91 -20.18
C TRP A 380 14.78 -17.60 -18.88
N PRO A 381 14.70 -18.95 -18.78
CA PRO A 381 14.22 -19.60 -17.56
C PRO A 381 15.14 -19.39 -16.36
N VAL A 382 16.45 -19.28 -16.58
CA VAL A 382 17.45 -19.07 -15.52
C VAL A 382 17.38 -17.65 -14.99
N LEU A 383 17.26 -16.66 -15.88
CA LEU A 383 17.12 -15.25 -15.50
C LEU A 383 15.79 -15.00 -14.78
N GLN A 384 14.71 -15.65 -15.24
CA GLN A 384 13.41 -15.61 -14.56
C GLN A 384 13.48 -16.21 -13.16
N ALA A 385 14.11 -17.39 -13.00
CA ALA A 385 14.32 -17.99 -11.68
C ALA A 385 15.15 -17.11 -10.75
N ALA A 386 16.25 -16.53 -11.24
CA ALA A 386 17.13 -15.65 -10.46
C ALA A 386 16.39 -14.42 -9.89
N ARG A 387 15.40 -13.90 -10.62
CA ARG A 387 14.61 -12.74 -10.21
C ARG A 387 13.40 -13.12 -9.34
N LEU A 388 12.62 -14.10 -9.78
CA LEU A 388 11.35 -14.46 -9.16
C LEU A 388 11.57 -15.27 -7.87
N ALA A 389 12.60 -16.11 -7.79
CA ALA A 389 12.79 -16.98 -6.63
C ALA A 389 13.06 -16.19 -5.33
N PRO A 390 13.91 -15.13 -5.31
CA PRO A 390 14.08 -14.30 -4.11
C PRO A 390 12.78 -13.63 -3.65
N ILE A 391 12.02 -13.02 -4.59
CA ILE A 391 10.76 -12.34 -4.27
C ILE A 391 9.74 -13.35 -3.72
N LEU A 392 9.48 -14.43 -4.44
CA LEU A 392 8.54 -15.46 -4.01
C LEU A 392 8.95 -16.09 -2.68
N SER A 393 10.25 -16.30 -2.45
CA SER A 393 10.77 -16.85 -1.20
C SER A 393 10.50 -15.92 -0.03
N ARG A 394 10.79 -14.62 -0.18
CA ARG A 394 10.48 -13.59 0.83
C ARG A 394 9.00 -13.58 1.17
N CYS A 395 8.16 -13.57 0.15
CA CYS A 395 6.71 -13.51 0.28
C CYS A 395 6.12 -14.76 0.96
N MET A 396 6.61 -15.95 0.60
CA MET A 396 6.20 -17.19 1.24
C MET A 396 6.66 -17.26 2.70
N LEU A 397 7.89 -16.83 3.01
CA LEU A 397 8.39 -16.80 4.38
C LEU A 397 7.63 -15.81 5.26
N ARG A 398 7.24 -14.64 4.74
CA ARG A 398 6.34 -13.70 5.44
C ARG A 398 5.02 -14.36 5.83
N ALA A 399 4.38 -15.02 4.88
CA ALA A 399 3.13 -15.74 5.12
C ALA A 399 3.28 -16.86 6.17
N LEU A 400 4.44 -17.52 6.20
CA LEU A 400 4.77 -18.55 7.18
C LEU A 400 5.08 -18.00 8.57
N LEU A 401 5.73 -16.83 8.69
CA LEU A 401 6.03 -16.21 9.98
C LEU A 401 4.79 -15.79 10.76
N LEU A 402 3.65 -15.59 10.08
CA LEU A 402 2.34 -15.42 10.73
C LEU A 402 1.87 -16.65 11.51
N VAL A 403 2.54 -17.81 11.39
CA VAL A 403 2.34 -19.00 12.24
C VAL A 403 3.13 -18.90 13.54
N VAL A 404 4.34 -18.33 13.49
CA VAL A 404 5.31 -18.31 14.60
C VAL A 404 5.09 -17.10 15.50
N SER A 405 4.79 -15.95 14.90
CA SER A 405 4.37 -14.74 15.59
C SER A 405 3.04 -14.30 14.99
N PRO A 406 1.89 -14.77 15.52
CA PRO A 406 0.64 -14.10 15.20
C PRO A 406 0.84 -12.64 15.60
N ALA A 407 0.72 -11.73 14.63
CA ALA A 407 0.63 -10.31 14.93
C ALA A 407 -0.37 -10.13 16.11
N PRO A 408 -0.18 -9.14 16.99
CA PRO A 408 -1.03 -8.92 18.18
C PRO A 408 -2.52 -8.69 17.89
N HIS A 409 -2.96 -8.84 16.64
CA HIS A 409 -4.28 -8.52 16.12
C HIS A 409 -5.01 -9.71 15.47
N LYS A 410 -4.58 -10.97 15.67
CA LYS A 410 -5.31 -12.17 15.21
C LYS A 410 -5.97 -12.91 16.38
N ALA A 411 -7.15 -12.43 16.78
CA ALA A 411 -7.96 -13.04 17.85
C ALA A 411 -9.03 -14.04 17.36
N GLN A 412 -9.11 -14.41 16.07
CA GLN A 412 -10.28 -15.19 15.57
C GLN A 412 -9.96 -16.37 14.64
N ARG A 413 -8.93 -17.17 14.94
CA ARG A 413 -8.90 -18.60 14.56
C ARG A 413 -8.28 -19.42 15.71
N PRO A 414 -8.72 -20.68 15.91
CA PRO A 414 -8.39 -21.44 17.11
C PRO A 414 -6.89 -21.64 17.26
N ARG A 415 -6.42 -21.50 18.51
CA ARG A 415 -5.11 -21.87 19.07
C ARG A 415 -4.34 -22.88 18.21
N ASN A 416 -3.41 -22.39 17.40
CA ASN A 416 -2.08 -22.98 17.33
C ASN A 416 -1.17 -21.95 17.98
N GLN A 417 -1.19 -21.91 19.32
CA GLN A 417 -0.18 -21.17 20.06
C GLN A 417 1.17 -21.76 19.64
N SER A 418 2.02 -20.96 19.00
CA SER A 418 3.44 -21.24 18.96
C SER A 418 3.85 -21.69 20.36
N LEU A 419 4.30 -22.94 20.50
CA LEU A 419 4.74 -23.47 21.78
C LEU A 419 5.85 -22.54 22.32
N ALA A 420 5.87 -22.33 23.63
CA ALA A 420 6.89 -21.50 24.31
C ALA A 420 8.33 -21.67 23.74
N PRO A 421 8.83 -22.90 23.47
CA PRO A 421 10.15 -23.10 22.85
C PRO A 421 10.33 -22.46 21.46
N THR A 422 9.32 -22.53 20.58
CA THR A 422 9.37 -21.92 19.24
C THR A 422 9.36 -20.39 19.33
N SER A 423 8.60 -19.82 20.27
CA SER A 423 8.62 -18.38 20.54
C SER A 423 9.97 -17.90 21.07
N VAL A 424 10.61 -18.69 21.94
CA VAL A 424 11.95 -18.40 22.48
C VAL A 424 13.00 -18.48 21.37
N GLY A 425 12.99 -19.54 20.55
CA GLY A 425 13.91 -19.69 19.42
C GLY A 425 13.79 -18.56 18.40
N PHE A 426 12.56 -18.17 18.04
CA PHE A 426 12.31 -17.05 17.14
C PHE A 426 12.76 -15.70 17.72
N ASN A 427 12.49 -15.44 19.00
CA ASN A 427 12.98 -14.22 19.66
C ASN A 427 14.51 -14.20 19.79
N GLY A 428 15.15 -15.36 19.94
CA GLY A 428 16.60 -15.52 19.90
C GLY A 428 17.18 -15.09 18.55
N LEU A 429 16.61 -15.60 17.44
CA LEU A 429 16.97 -15.21 16.08
C LEU A 429 16.79 -13.69 15.86
N LEU A 430 15.66 -13.11 16.27
CA LEU A 430 15.42 -11.67 16.16
C LEU A 430 16.44 -10.85 16.97
N THR A 431 16.86 -11.33 18.13
CA THR A 431 17.86 -10.67 18.97
C THR A 431 19.24 -10.71 18.31
N CYS A 432 19.61 -11.86 17.72
CA CYS A 432 20.85 -12.01 16.95
C CYS A 432 20.91 -11.02 15.77
N LEU A 433 19.84 -10.97 14.96
CA LEU A 433 19.74 -10.07 13.81
C LEU A 433 19.71 -8.59 14.20
N ARG A 434 19.10 -8.24 15.34
CA ARG A 434 19.21 -6.88 15.90
C ARG A 434 20.65 -6.54 16.25
N ALA A 435 21.32 -7.42 16.99
CA ALA A 435 22.71 -7.20 17.39
C ALA A 435 23.64 -7.02 16.18
N GLN A 436 23.36 -7.73 15.09
CA GLN A 436 24.07 -7.58 13.82
C GLN A 436 23.76 -6.23 13.14
N ASN A 437 22.49 -5.87 12.97
CA ASN A 437 22.09 -4.60 12.34
C ASN A 437 22.51 -3.36 13.15
N HIS A 438 22.59 -3.46 14.49
CA HIS A 438 23.09 -2.38 15.35
C HIS A 438 24.57 -2.06 15.09
N ARG A 439 25.38 -3.02 14.60
CA ARG A 439 26.79 -2.78 14.23
C ARG A 439 26.91 -1.97 12.92
N GLU A 440 25.87 -1.89 12.11
CA GLU A 440 25.85 -1.20 10.81
C GLU A 440 25.23 0.23 10.84
N LYS A 441 25.25 0.90 11.99
CA LYS A 441 24.89 2.33 12.21
C LYS A 441 23.40 2.72 12.28
N SER A 442 22.46 1.79 12.42
CA SER A 442 21.05 2.14 12.72
C SER A 442 20.66 1.71 14.12
N ALA A 443 20.90 2.59 15.11
CA ALA A 443 20.68 2.30 16.53
C ALA A 443 19.20 2.26 16.99
N SER A 444 18.24 2.34 16.06
CA SER A 444 16.80 2.41 16.39
C SER A 444 15.92 1.48 15.53
N ALA A 445 16.49 0.40 14.98
CA ALA A 445 15.70 -0.55 14.19
C ALA A 445 14.67 -1.29 15.07
N GLY A 446 13.42 -0.83 15.06
CA GLY A 446 12.32 -1.43 15.81
C GLY A 446 12.08 -2.89 15.44
N ARG A 447 11.30 -3.61 16.28
CA ARG A 447 10.99 -5.06 16.13
C ARG A 447 10.49 -5.45 14.73
N MET A 448 9.79 -4.56 14.04
CA MET A 448 9.30 -4.78 12.68
C MET A 448 10.46 -4.86 11.67
N GLN A 449 11.43 -3.95 11.75
CA GLN A 449 12.57 -3.90 10.83
C GLN A 449 13.51 -5.11 11.00
N SER A 450 13.67 -5.62 12.22
CA SER A 450 14.44 -6.85 12.47
C SER A 450 13.73 -8.09 11.91
N THR A 451 12.39 -8.13 12.01
CA THR A 451 11.59 -9.22 11.42
C THR A 451 11.73 -9.23 9.90
N LEU A 452 11.67 -8.06 9.25
CA LEU A 452 11.86 -7.94 7.80
C LEU A 452 13.25 -8.40 7.37
N ALA A 453 14.31 -7.98 8.09
CA ALA A 453 15.67 -8.43 7.82
C ALA A 453 15.85 -9.96 7.96
N ALA A 454 15.16 -10.59 8.92
CA ALA A 454 15.15 -12.04 9.09
C ALA A 454 14.55 -12.76 7.87
N ILE A 455 13.44 -12.21 7.35
CA ILE A 455 12.77 -12.74 6.17
C ILE A 455 13.68 -12.59 4.95
N ASP A 456 14.24 -11.40 4.75
CA ASP A 456 15.08 -11.11 3.59
C ASP A 456 16.30 -12.03 3.55
N SER A 457 16.94 -12.24 4.71
CA SER A 457 18.08 -13.15 4.85
C SER A 457 17.68 -14.61 4.64
N GLY A 458 16.57 -15.04 5.27
CA GLY A 458 16.05 -16.40 5.14
C GLY A 458 15.53 -16.74 3.74
N ALA A 459 15.21 -15.74 2.92
CA ALA A 459 14.69 -15.92 1.57
C ALA A 459 15.75 -16.32 0.55
N LEU A 460 17.02 -15.94 0.77
CA LEU A 460 18.10 -16.09 -0.20
C LEU A 460 18.50 -17.54 -0.46
N GLU A 461 18.59 -18.36 0.60
CA GLU A 461 19.05 -19.74 0.47
C GLU A 461 18.04 -20.64 -0.29
N PRO A 462 16.73 -20.59 -0.01
CA PRO A 462 15.73 -21.25 -0.83
C PRO A 462 15.72 -20.75 -2.28
N ALA A 463 15.90 -19.44 -2.48
CA ALA A 463 15.94 -18.85 -3.81
C ALA A 463 17.14 -19.32 -4.63
N ARG A 464 18.32 -19.37 -4.02
CA ARG A 464 19.56 -19.90 -4.61
C ARG A 464 19.40 -21.38 -4.98
N SER A 465 18.82 -22.18 -4.09
CA SER A 465 18.52 -23.59 -4.36
C SER A 465 17.63 -23.77 -5.60
N VAL A 466 16.62 -22.92 -5.78
CA VAL A 466 15.79 -22.94 -7.00
C VAL A 466 16.60 -22.50 -8.22
N TYR A 467 17.40 -21.44 -8.12
CA TYR A 467 18.27 -21.00 -9.21
C TYR A 467 19.20 -22.12 -9.70
N ASP A 468 19.85 -22.85 -8.77
CA ASP A 468 20.74 -23.96 -9.09
C ASP A 468 20.02 -25.10 -9.83
N VAL A 469 18.74 -25.37 -9.52
CA VAL A 469 17.91 -26.33 -10.27
C VAL A 469 17.75 -25.90 -11.73
N TYR A 470 17.52 -24.61 -12.00
CA TYR A 470 17.33 -24.10 -13.37
C TYR A 470 18.65 -24.05 -14.14
N VAL A 471 19.75 -23.68 -13.49
CA VAL A 471 21.11 -23.76 -14.08
C VAL A 471 21.44 -25.21 -14.45
N GLY A 472 21.16 -26.16 -13.55
CA GLY A 472 21.37 -27.59 -13.80
C GLY A 472 20.53 -28.12 -14.97
N ARG A 473 19.27 -27.70 -15.10
CA ARG A 473 18.41 -28.05 -16.25
C ARG A 473 18.94 -27.50 -17.58
N LEU A 474 19.46 -26.26 -17.57
CA LEU A 474 20.06 -25.63 -18.74
C LEU A 474 21.38 -26.29 -19.14
N ALA A 475 22.19 -26.68 -18.15
CA ALA A 475 23.48 -27.32 -18.36
C ALA A 475 23.37 -28.68 -19.06
N ARG A 476 22.27 -29.41 -18.83
CA ARG A 476 21.98 -30.67 -19.54
C ARG A 476 21.61 -30.47 -21.02
N LYS A 477 21.29 -29.24 -21.43
CA LYS A 477 20.81 -28.90 -22.78
C LYS A 477 21.83 -28.10 -23.61
N THR A 478 22.97 -27.69 -23.02
CA THR A 478 23.93 -26.76 -23.66
C THR A 478 25.37 -27.20 -23.38
N PRO A 479 26.32 -27.16 -24.34
CA PRO A 479 27.71 -27.57 -24.12
C PRO A 479 28.43 -26.78 -23.01
N LEU A 480 29.33 -27.49 -22.29
CA LEU A 480 29.95 -27.08 -21.01
C LEU A 480 30.69 -25.72 -21.04
N ASP A 481 31.32 -25.35 -22.14
CA ASP A 481 32.19 -24.17 -22.21
C ASP A 481 31.44 -22.84 -22.18
N GLN A 482 30.14 -22.84 -22.53
CA GLN A 482 29.30 -21.65 -22.37
C GLN A 482 28.78 -21.48 -20.94
N LEU A 483 28.83 -22.50 -20.07
CA LEU A 483 28.26 -22.46 -18.71
C LEU A 483 29.20 -21.81 -17.69
N LYS A 484 30.52 -21.84 -17.90
CA LYS A 484 31.51 -21.20 -17.00
C LYS A 484 31.39 -19.66 -16.97
N LYS A 485 31.01 -19.01 -18.08
CA LYS A 485 30.64 -17.58 -18.10
C LYS A 485 29.27 -17.30 -17.44
N LYS A 486 28.41 -18.31 -17.29
CA LYS A 486 27.00 -18.19 -16.84
C LYS A 486 26.82 -18.39 -15.33
N ARG A 487 27.73 -19.09 -14.65
CA ARG A 487 27.74 -19.21 -13.17
C ARG A 487 27.93 -17.84 -12.48
N ASN A 488 28.53 -16.88 -13.17
CA ASN A 488 28.74 -15.49 -12.72
C ASN A 488 27.48 -14.59 -12.82
N LEU A 489 26.34 -15.07 -13.34
CA LEU A 489 25.11 -14.25 -13.46
C LEU A 489 24.50 -13.90 -12.09
N TRP A 490 24.59 -14.80 -11.11
CA TRP A 490 24.16 -14.54 -9.73
C TRP A 490 24.99 -13.40 -9.09
N THR A 491 26.30 -13.45 -9.31
CA THR A 491 27.28 -12.42 -8.91
C THR A 491 27.05 -11.09 -9.63
N LEU A 492 26.81 -11.12 -10.95
CA LEU A 492 26.56 -9.95 -11.79
C LEU A 492 25.24 -9.23 -11.47
N LEU A 493 24.24 -9.97 -10.99
CA LEU A 493 22.99 -9.40 -10.48
C LEU A 493 23.14 -8.82 -9.06
N GLY A 494 24.35 -8.83 -8.48
CA GLY A 494 24.64 -8.23 -7.18
C GLY A 494 24.25 -9.09 -5.98
N TRP A 495 23.72 -10.30 -6.17
CA TRP A 495 23.24 -11.15 -5.06
C TRP A 495 24.34 -11.79 -4.23
N ASP A 496 25.58 -11.80 -4.71
CA ASP A 496 26.76 -12.20 -3.91
C ASP A 496 27.28 -11.06 -3.02
N GLN A 497 26.95 -9.79 -3.33
CA GLN A 497 27.24 -8.64 -2.47
C GLN A 497 26.18 -8.44 -1.38
N VAL A 498 24.99 -9.03 -1.55
CA VAL A 498 24.11 -9.37 -0.43
C VAL A 498 24.74 -10.57 0.27
N SER A 499 25.81 -10.28 1.02
CA SER A 499 26.61 -11.22 1.78
C SER A 499 25.80 -12.43 2.26
N LEU A 500 26.30 -13.64 2.01
CA LEU A 500 25.91 -14.89 2.68
C LEU A 500 26.17 -14.85 4.21
N GLY A 501 26.20 -13.66 4.81
CA GLY A 501 26.67 -13.38 6.16
C GLY A 501 25.65 -13.10 7.27
N PRO A 502 24.31 -13.27 7.17
CA PRO A 502 23.48 -13.04 8.36
C PRO A 502 22.94 -14.31 9.04
N VAL A 503 22.81 -15.44 8.33
CA VAL A 503 22.13 -16.63 8.89
C VAL A 503 23.12 -17.67 9.41
N ASP A 504 24.31 -17.84 8.83
CA ASP A 504 25.28 -18.84 9.33
C ASP A 504 26.00 -18.40 10.63
N LEU A 505 25.74 -17.19 11.11
CA LEU A 505 26.24 -16.64 12.39
C LEU A 505 25.19 -16.69 13.51
N CYS A 506 23.97 -17.17 13.20
CA CYS A 506 22.84 -17.38 14.11
C CYS A 506 22.21 -18.77 13.83
#